data_AF-A0AAJ5VT40-F1
#
_entry.id   AF-A0AAJ5VT40-F1
#
_cell.length_a   1.000
_cell.length_b   1.000
_cell.length_c   1.000
_cell.angle_alpha   90.00
_cell.angle_beta   90.00
_cell.angle_gamma   90.00
#
_symmetry.space_group_name_H-M   'P 1'
#
loop_
_entity.id
_entity.type
_entity.pdbx_description
1 polymer ?
#
loop_
_entity_poly.entity_id
_entity_poly.type
_entity_poly.pdbx_seq_one_letter_code
_entity_poly.pdbx_strand_id
1 'polypeptide(L)'
;MSRFSKPLIVLALAILPFFLFLGTTDSVRVNGELVSDNRFNLGGLVMAVIGLGMVFGMLRPSAPRDGLRKALAALAGLLCLVQVANSVDIIRIDPLDWIMPDRNLPELQYSGLADNDYIYLTVKTPDTYRRALTREKGDMVGEARIHQAYVDLCHGGRYRVDLTRATQIPDYFDAAEQTAIEERATTMLGATEIECTLSRSNRLMGAGSDQLNRSMDLYDRLEAEYLALAN
;
A
#
# COMPACT_ATOMS: atom_id res chain seq x y z
N MET A 1 -24.17 -35.46 20.51
CA MET A 1 -23.44 -34.31 19.91
C MET A 1 -22.72 -33.55 21.02
N SER A 2 -21.43 -33.22 20.85
CA SER A 2 -20.65 -32.58 21.91
C SER A 2 -21.24 -31.23 22.33
N ARG A 3 -21.08 -30.86 23.60
CA ARG A 3 -21.54 -29.59 24.20
C ARG A 3 -21.15 -28.34 23.39
N PHE A 4 -20.04 -28.41 22.65
CA PHE A 4 -19.46 -27.29 21.91
C PHE A 4 -19.62 -27.37 20.39
N SER A 5 -20.19 -28.45 19.84
CA SER A 5 -20.30 -28.62 18.38
C SER A 5 -21.07 -27.47 17.71
N LYS A 6 -22.19 -27.01 18.32
CA LYS A 6 -22.98 -25.91 17.75
C LYS A 6 -22.25 -24.56 17.79
N PRO A 7 -21.69 -24.12 18.93
CA PRO A 7 -20.86 -22.91 18.98
C PRO A 7 -19.69 -22.91 17.99
N LEU A 8 -18.98 -24.04 17.85
CA LEU A 8 -17.85 -24.15 16.92
C LEU A 8 -18.28 -24.02 15.45
N ILE A 9 -19.42 -24.61 15.08
CA ILE A 9 -19.97 -24.45 13.73
C ILE A 9 -20.29 -22.98 13.45
N VAL A 10 -20.93 -22.28 14.39
CA VAL A 10 -21.24 -20.85 14.22
C VAL A 10 -19.96 -20.02 14.12
N LEU A 11 -18.94 -20.34 14.92
CA LEU A 11 -17.64 -19.68 14.84
C LEU A 11 -17.00 -19.89 13.45
N ALA A 12 -17.05 -21.10 12.91
CA ALA A 12 -16.55 -21.40 11.57
C ALA A 12 -17.34 -20.64 10.50
N LEU A 13 -18.68 -20.59 10.59
CA LEU A 13 -19.54 -19.81 9.69
C LEU A 13 -19.26 -18.31 9.76
N ALA A 14 -18.83 -17.80 10.92
CA ALA A 14 -18.49 -16.40 11.09
C ALA A 14 -17.09 -16.07 10.56
N ILE A 15 -16.11 -16.99 10.65
CA ILE A 15 -14.70 -16.74 10.31
C ILE A 15 -14.37 -17.10 8.86
N LEU A 16 -14.80 -18.28 8.39
CA LEU A 16 -14.45 -18.77 7.05
C LEU A 16 -14.77 -17.79 5.91
N PRO A 17 -15.89 -17.05 5.91
CA PRO A 17 -16.21 -16.17 4.79
C PRO A 17 -15.31 -14.95 4.66
N PHE A 18 -14.55 -14.59 5.70
CA PHE A 18 -13.51 -13.57 5.58
C PHE A 18 -12.35 -14.03 4.68
N PHE A 19 -12.12 -15.34 4.58
CA PHE A 19 -11.09 -15.93 3.72
C PHE A 19 -11.65 -16.40 2.37
N LEU A 20 -12.93 -16.78 2.35
CA LEU A 20 -13.63 -17.28 1.17
C LEU A 20 -14.51 -16.16 0.61
N PHE A 21 -13.96 -15.36 -0.29
CA PHE A 21 -14.75 -14.41 -1.05
C PHE A 21 -15.57 -15.15 -2.12
N LEU A 22 -16.88 -15.23 -1.91
CA LEU A 22 -17.84 -15.78 -2.85
C LEU A 22 -18.84 -14.67 -3.18
N GLY A 23 -18.47 -13.81 -4.14
CA GLY A 23 -19.16 -12.56 -4.37
C GLY A 23 -18.84 -11.90 -5.70
N THR A 24 -19.34 -10.69 -5.86
CA THR A 24 -19.10 -9.83 -7.02
C THR A 24 -18.30 -8.60 -6.61
N THR A 25 -17.40 -8.16 -7.47
CA THR A 25 -16.65 -6.91 -7.33
C THR A 25 -17.00 -6.01 -8.51
N ASP A 26 -17.44 -4.80 -8.24
CA ASP A 26 -17.79 -3.80 -9.23
C ASP A 26 -16.83 -2.61 -9.11
N SER A 27 -16.03 -2.38 -10.14
CA SER A 27 -15.04 -1.30 -10.15
C SER A 27 -15.38 -0.27 -11.22
N VAL A 28 -15.54 0.99 -10.83
CA VAL A 28 -15.76 2.12 -11.73
C VAL A 28 -14.48 2.94 -11.84
N ARG A 29 -14.00 3.10 -13.08
CA ARG A 29 -12.86 3.95 -13.40
C ARG A 29 -13.31 5.19 -14.17
N VAL A 30 -12.76 6.34 -13.85
CA VAL A 30 -12.93 7.61 -14.59
C VAL A 30 -11.55 8.09 -15.00
N ASN A 31 -11.33 8.30 -16.31
CA ASN A 31 -10.02 8.68 -16.87
C ASN A 31 -8.87 7.72 -16.49
N GLY A 32 -9.17 6.42 -16.34
CA GLY A 32 -8.21 5.40 -15.93
C GLY A 32 -7.98 5.31 -14.42
N GLU A 33 -8.45 6.27 -13.63
CA GLU A 33 -8.37 6.28 -12.18
C GLU A 33 -9.56 5.54 -11.56
N LEU A 34 -9.31 4.68 -10.56
CA LEU A 34 -10.34 3.93 -9.85
C LEU A 34 -11.07 4.87 -8.88
N VAL A 35 -12.32 5.23 -9.19
CA VAL A 35 -13.12 6.17 -8.39
C VAL A 35 -14.08 5.46 -7.44
N SER A 36 -14.49 4.25 -7.80
CA SER A 36 -15.31 3.41 -6.93
C SER A 36 -14.92 1.95 -7.12
N ASP A 37 -14.80 1.22 -6.02
CA ASP A 37 -14.70 -0.24 -5.97
C ASP A 37 -15.77 -0.64 -4.97
N ASN A 38 -16.73 -1.46 -5.35
CA ASN A 38 -17.79 -1.99 -4.49
C ASN A 38 -17.67 -3.51 -4.45
N ARG A 39 -17.68 -4.10 -3.25
CA ARG A 39 -17.58 -5.56 -3.09
C ARG A 39 -18.81 -6.12 -2.39
N PHE A 40 -19.44 -7.12 -2.98
CA PHE A 40 -20.58 -7.81 -2.38
C PHE A 40 -20.28 -9.29 -2.21
N ASN A 41 -19.98 -9.71 -0.97
CA ASN A 41 -19.73 -11.11 -0.62
C ASN A 41 -21.04 -11.81 -0.23
N LEU A 42 -21.82 -12.21 -1.24
CA LEU A 42 -23.11 -12.89 -1.07
C LEU A 42 -22.98 -14.18 -0.24
N GLY A 43 -21.93 -14.97 -0.47
CA GLY A 43 -21.68 -16.19 0.30
C GLY A 43 -21.48 -15.89 1.79
N GLY A 44 -20.67 -14.89 2.11
CA GLY A 44 -20.48 -14.42 3.48
C GLY A 44 -21.75 -13.89 4.12
N LEU A 45 -22.59 -13.19 3.35
CA LEU A 45 -23.87 -12.67 3.85
C LEU A 45 -24.82 -13.82 4.24
N VAL A 46 -24.97 -14.81 3.37
CA VAL A 46 -25.82 -15.98 3.64
C VAL A 46 -25.32 -16.76 4.86
N MET A 47 -24.02 -17.02 4.94
CA MET A 47 -23.42 -17.73 6.09
C MET A 47 -23.60 -16.97 7.40
N ALA A 48 -23.43 -15.64 7.39
CA ALA A 48 -23.63 -14.81 8.56
C ALA A 48 -25.10 -14.80 9.04
N VAL A 49 -26.06 -14.72 8.11
CA VAL A 49 -27.50 -14.79 8.44
C VAL A 49 -27.86 -16.14 9.08
N ILE A 50 -27.36 -17.25 8.52
CA ILE A 50 -27.55 -18.60 9.10
C ILE A 50 -26.92 -18.65 10.50
N GLY A 51 -25.70 -18.13 10.66
CA GLY A 51 -25.00 -18.04 11.94
C GLY A 51 -25.79 -17.28 13.00
N LEU A 52 -26.34 -16.11 12.65
CA LEU A 52 -27.19 -15.30 13.54
C LEU A 52 -28.45 -16.04 13.98
N GLY A 53 -29.11 -16.76 13.05
CA GLY A 53 -30.26 -17.62 13.39
C GLY A 53 -29.90 -18.68 14.43
N MET A 54 -28.73 -19.30 14.30
CA MET A 54 -28.22 -20.28 15.27
C MET A 54 -27.87 -19.63 16.62
N VAL A 55 -27.23 -18.46 16.62
CA VAL A 55 -26.90 -17.69 17.83
C VAL A 55 -28.17 -17.35 18.60
N PHE A 56 -29.21 -16.87 17.93
CA PHE A 56 -30.50 -16.57 18.56
C PHE A 56 -31.07 -17.79 19.28
N GLY A 57 -31.05 -18.96 18.63
CA GLY A 57 -31.47 -20.22 19.25
C GLY A 57 -30.66 -20.61 20.50
N MET A 58 -29.38 -20.23 20.57
CA MET A 58 -28.49 -20.53 21.70
C MET A 58 -28.57 -19.52 22.85
N LEU A 59 -28.88 -18.26 22.54
CA LEU A 59 -28.99 -17.19 23.54
C LEU A 59 -30.40 -17.06 24.13
N ARG A 60 -31.41 -17.72 23.54
CA ARG A 60 -32.79 -17.71 24.05
C ARG A 60 -32.87 -18.09 25.54
N PRO A 61 -33.79 -17.50 26.31
CA PRO A 61 -33.95 -17.79 27.73
C PRO A 61 -34.22 -19.27 28.05
N SER A 62 -34.89 -19.98 27.15
CA SER A 62 -35.21 -21.41 27.25
C SER A 62 -34.04 -22.34 26.95
N ALA A 63 -32.90 -21.82 26.47
CA ALA A 63 -31.71 -22.60 26.20
C ALA A 63 -30.99 -22.97 27.52
N PRO A 64 -30.21 -24.07 27.55
CA PRO A 64 -29.45 -24.48 28.73
C PRO A 64 -28.62 -23.34 29.33
N ARG A 65 -28.60 -23.24 30.67
CA ARG A 65 -27.90 -22.19 31.45
C ARG A 65 -26.39 -22.39 31.52
N ASP A 66 -25.78 -22.67 30.39
CA ASP A 66 -24.33 -22.84 30.26
C ASP A 66 -23.69 -21.49 29.91
N GLY A 67 -23.10 -20.83 30.91
CA GLY A 67 -22.49 -19.51 30.76
C GLY A 67 -21.40 -19.46 29.69
N LEU A 68 -20.54 -20.47 29.63
CA LEU A 68 -19.44 -20.52 28.65
C LEU A 68 -19.99 -20.67 27.23
N ARG A 69 -20.99 -21.53 27.04
CA ARG A 69 -21.65 -21.69 25.74
C ARG A 69 -22.34 -20.40 25.30
N LYS A 70 -22.99 -19.68 26.21
CA LYS A 70 -23.63 -18.40 25.88
C LYS A 70 -22.61 -17.32 25.56
N ALA A 71 -21.48 -17.26 26.27
CA ALA A 71 -20.39 -16.35 25.96
C ALA A 71 -19.81 -16.61 24.56
N LEU A 72 -19.51 -17.87 24.22
CA LEU A 72 -19.04 -18.25 22.88
C LEU A 72 -20.07 -17.94 21.79
N ALA A 73 -21.36 -18.19 22.04
CA ALA A 73 -22.42 -17.87 21.09
C ALA A 73 -22.57 -16.34 20.89
N ALA A 74 -22.40 -15.54 21.95
CA ALA A 74 -22.43 -14.08 21.86
C ALA A 74 -21.25 -13.55 21.04
N LEU A 75 -20.03 -14.06 21.27
CA LEU A 75 -18.84 -13.70 20.48
C LEU A 75 -19.02 -14.06 19.00
N ALA A 76 -19.50 -15.27 18.71
CA ALA A 76 -19.78 -15.70 17.34
C ALA A 76 -20.87 -14.84 16.68
N GLY A 77 -21.88 -14.40 17.45
CA GLY A 77 -22.88 -13.44 16.99
C GLY A 77 -22.29 -12.09 16.59
N LEU A 78 -21.38 -11.55 17.40
CA LEU A 78 -20.66 -10.31 17.06
C LEU A 78 -19.86 -10.48 15.76
N LEU A 79 -19.13 -11.58 15.60
CA LEU A 79 -18.39 -11.86 14.37
C LEU A 79 -19.32 -11.99 13.15
N CYS A 80 -20.51 -12.58 13.30
CA CYS A 80 -21.50 -12.62 12.22
C CYS A 80 -22.00 -11.22 11.84
N LEU A 81 -22.20 -10.32 12.80
CA LEU A 81 -22.59 -8.92 12.51
C LEU A 81 -21.48 -8.17 11.76
N VAL A 82 -20.22 -8.34 12.17
CA VAL A 82 -19.06 -7.80 11.47
C VAL A 82 -18.98 -8.36 10.05
N GLN A 83 -19.22 -9.67 9.87
CA GLN A 83 -19.26 -10.31 8.56
C GLN A 83 -20.40 -9.76 7.68
N VAL A 84 -21.59 -9.48 8.23
CA VAL A 84 -22.68 -8.83 7.47
C VAL A 84 -22.21 -7.46 6.96
N ALA A 85 -21.67 -6.63 7.84
CA ALA A 85 -21.17 -5.30 7.47
C ALA A 85 -20.06 -5.37 6.41
N ASN A 86 -19.13 -6.33 6.53
CA ASN A 86 -18.08 -6.58 5.55
C ASN A 86 -18.63 -7.09 4.21
N SER A 87 -19.64 -7.98 4.25
CA SER A 87 -20.24 -8.57 3.05
C SER A 87 -21.04 -7.57 2.20
N VAL A 88 -21.51 -6.47 2.78
CA VAL A 88 -22.21 -5.39 2.08
C VAL A 88 -21.35 -4.13 1.88
N ASP A 89 -20.03 -4.25 2.07
CA ASP A 89 -19.04 -3.18 1.92
C ASP A 89 -19.24 -1.94 2.82
N ILE A 90 -19.91 -2.10 3.96
CA ILE A 90 -20.01 -1.01 4.98
C ILE A 90 -18.66 -0.84 5.68
N ILE A 91 -17.95 -1.95 5.91
CA ILE A 91 -16.57 -1.98 6.42
C ILE A 91 -15.74 -2.88 5.51
N ARG A 92 -14.43 -2.64 5.41
CA ARG A 92 -13.51 -3.53 4.69
C ARG A 92 -12.55 -4.18 5.66
N ILE A 93 -12.70 -5.48 5.84
CA ILE A 93 -11.78 -6.31 6.59
C ILE A 93 -11.27 -7.40 5.66
N ASP A 94 -9.98 -7.32 5.38
CA ASP A 94 -9.25 -8.36 4.69
C ASP A 94 -8.22 -8.96 5.66
N PRO A 95 -8.49 -10.15 6.24
CA PRO A 95 -7.59 -10.72 7.23
C PRO A 95 -6.20 -11.00 6.67
N LEU A 96 -6.12 -11.21 5.36
CA LEU A 96 -4.85 -11.47 4.69
C LEU A 96 -4.00 -10.20 4.62
N ASP A 97 -4.57 -9.01 4.77
CA ASP A 97 -3.79 -7.78 4.90
C ASP A 97 -3.09 -7.70 6.28
N TRP A 98 -3.50 -8.48 7.29
CA TRP A 98 -2.75 -8.56 8.55
C TRP A 98 -1.49 -9.42 8.46
N ILE A 99 -1.51 -10.42 7.57
CA ILE A 99 -0.42 -11.39 7.42
C ILE A 99 0.46 -11.03 6.22
N MET A 100 -0.15 -10.54 5.14
CA MET A 100 0.45 -10.14 3.88
C MET A 100 -0.09 -8.76 3.45
N PRO A 101 0.15 -7.70 4.25
CA PRO A 101 -0.38 -6.36 4.01
C PRO A 101 -0.07 -5.75 2.64
N ASP A 102 0.97 -6.24 1.97
CA ASP A 102 1.41 -5.71 0.67
C ASP A 102 1.03 -6.60 -0.51
N ARG A 103 0.23 -7.66 -0.30
CA ARG A 103 -0.18 -8.61 -1.36
C ARG A 103 -0.96 -7.96 -2.50
N ASN A 104 -1.60 -6.83 -2.22
CA ASN A 104 -2.41 -6.07 -3.15
C ASN A 104 -1.63 -4.92 -3.79
N LEU A 105 -0.34 -4.75 -3.46
CA LEU A 105 0.48 -3.76 -4.11
C LEU A 105 0.72 -4.15 -5.57
N PRO A 106 0.77 -3.17 -6.48
CA PRO A 106 1.07 -3.43 -7.88
C PRO A 106 2.48 -4.03 -8.01
N GLU A 107 2.67 -4.94 -8.95
CA GLU A 107 4.01 -5.43 -9.31
C GLU A 107 4.84 -4.28 -9.90
N LEU A 108 6.09 -4.16 -9.47
CA LEU A 108 7.03 -3.18 -10.05
C LEU A 108 7.34 -3.61 -11.49
N GLN A 109 7.20 -2.68 -12.43
CA GLN A 109 7.43 -2.94 -13.85
C GLN A 109 8.86 -2.57 -14.26
N TYR A 110 9.52 -1.71 -13.48
CA TYR A 110 10.87 -1.28 -13.80
C TYR A 110 11.89 -2.35 -13.45
N SER A 111 12.73 -2.72 -14.41
CA SER A 111 13.78 -3.75 -14.27
C SER A 111 15.19 -3.23 -14.60
N GLY A 112 15.32 -1.93 -14.88
CA GLY A 112 16.56 -1.30 -15.31
C GLY A 112 16.39 -0.48 -16.58
N LEU A 113 17.40 0.33 -16.90
CA LEU A 113 17.43 1.11 -18.13
C LEU A 113 17.80 0.27 -19.35
N ALA A 114 17.14 0.52 -20.48
CA ALA A 114 17.61 0.05 -21.77
C ALA A 114 18.89 0.80 -22.19
N ASP A 115 19.66 0.24 -23.12
CA ASP A 115 20.91 0.87 -23.61
C ASP A 115 20.70 2.26 -24.20
N ASN A 116 19.51 2.53 -24.73
CA ASN A 116 19.12 3.79 -25.35
C ASN A 116 18.34 4.76 -24.43
N ASP A 117 18.19 4.44 -23.14
CA ASP A 117 17.64 5.39 -22.17
C ASP A 117 18.73 6.38 -21.73
N TYR A 118 18.52 7.67 -21.98
CA TYR A 118 19.45 8.72 -21.55
C TYR A 118 18.71 10.01 -21.20
N ILE A 119 19.35 10.82 -20.36
CA ILE A 119 18.99 12.23 -20.18
C ILE A 119 19.69 13.02 -21.27
N TYR A 120 18.92 13.54 -22.22
CA TYR A 120 19.47 14.40 -23.26
C TYR A 120 19.82 15.78 -22.71
N LEU A 121 21.11 16.10 -22.69
CA LEU A 121 21.59 17.46 -22.54
C LEU A 121 21.88 18.07 -23.92
N THR A 122 21.21 19.19 -24.24
CA THR A 122 21.43 19.93 -25.49
C THR A 122 22.87 20.45 -25.61
N VAL A 123 23.49 20.79 -24.48
CA VAL A 123 24.86 21.31 -24.40
C VAL A 123 25.62 20.50 -23.35
N LYS A 124 26.68 19.80 -23.77
CA LYS A 124 27.52 18.96 -22.90
C LYS A 124 28.70 19.77 -22.34
N THR A 125 28.42 20.66 -21.40
CA THR A 125 29.45 21.40 -20.65
C THR A 125 29.40 21.05 -19.16
N PRO A 126 30.52 21.10 -18.42
CA PRO A 126 30.56 20.80 -16.98
C PRO A 126 29.48 21.55 -16.18
N ASP A 127 29.30 22.85 -16.43
CA ASP A 127 28.27 23.64 -15.75
C ASP A 127 26.84 23.18 -16.07
N THR A 128 26.59 22.68 -17.29
CA THR A 128 25.27 22.18 -17.67
C THR A 128 24.99 20.83 -17.00
N TYR A 129 26.00 19.96 -16.91
CA TYR A 129 25.90 18.72 -16.13
C TYR A 129 25.64 19.01 -14.66
N ARG A 130 26.43 19.90 -14.03
CA ARG A 130 26.24 20.26 -12.62
C ARG A 130 24.83 20.75 -12.33
N ARG A 131 24.31 21.70 -13.12
CA ARG A 131 22.91 22.17 -12.96
C ARG A 131 21.87 21.05 -13.11
N ALA A 132 22.07 20.14 -14.07
CA ALA A 132 21.17 19.02 -14.26
C ALA A 132 21.24 18.06 -13.08
N LEU A 133 22.44 17.62 -12.68
CA LEU A 133 22.67 16.72 -11.55
C LEU A 133 22.11 17.31 -10.25
N THR A 134 22.32 18.60 -9.96
CA THR A 134 21.76 19.25 -8.77
C THR A 134 20.23 19.20 -8.77
N ARG A 135 19.59 19.50 -9.91
CA ARG A 135 18.12 19.45 -10.03
C ARG A 135 17.59 18.03 -9.87
N GLU A 136 18.10 17.09 -10.66
CA GLU A 136 17.64 15.70 -10.65
C GLU A 136 17.86 15.07 -9.27
N LYS A 137 18.99 15.37 -8.60
CA LYS A 137 19.24 14.88 -7.25
C LYS A 137 18.23 15.43 -6.23
N GLY A 138 17.90 16.72 -6.30
CA GLY A 138 16.87 17.32 -5.46
C GLY A 138 15.49 16.67 -5.65
N ASP A 139 15.11 16.37 -6.90
CA ASP A 139 13.87 15.65 -7.21
C ASP A 139 13.88 14.23 -6.62
N MET A 140 14.96 13.47 -6.83
CA MET A 140 15.09 12.12 -6.28
C MET A 140 15.05 12.09 -4.75
N VAL A 141 15.77 13.00 -4.07
CA VAL A 141 15.76 13.09 -2.60
C VAL A 141 14.36 13.44 -2.11
N GLY A 142 13.66 14.37 -2.78
CA GLY A 142 12.28 14.72 -2.47
C GLY A 142 11.31 13.56 -2.63
N GLU A 143 11.34 12.87 -3.77
CA GLU A 143 10.52 11.68 -4.04
C GLU A 143 10.81 10.56 -3.04
N ALA A 144 12.08 10.32 -2.71
CA ALA A 144 12.49 9.33 -1.72
C ALA A 144 11.95 9.64 -0.32
N ARG A 145 12.00 10.91 0.11
CA ARG A 145 11.45 11.32 1.42
C ARG A 145 9.93 11.22 1.47
N ILE A 146 9.23 11.56 0.38
CA ILE A 146 7.78 11.34 0.25
C ILE A 146 7.46 9.85 0.34
N HIS A 147 8.20 9.01 -0.38
CA HIS A 147 8.02 7.56 -0.34
C HIS A 147 8.30 7.02 1.07
N GLN A 148 9.38 7.44 1.71
CA GLN A 148 9.72 7.03 3.08
C GLN A 148 8.60 7.39 4.06
N ALA A 149 8.17 8.65 4.09
CA ALA A 149 7.13 9.11 4.99
C ALA A 149 5.80 8.38 4.77
N TYR A 150 5.45 8.11 3.49
CA TYR A 150 4.27 7.34 3.14
C TYR A 150 4.37 5.88 3.59
N VAL A 151 5.49 5.21 3.35
CA VAL A 151 5.72 3.81 3.72
C VAL A 151 5.75 3.63 5.23
N ASP A 152 6.35 4.55 5.96
CA ASP A 152 6.39 4.51 7.43
C ASP A 152 4.99 4.62 8.01
N LEU A 153 4.16 5.52 7.46
CA LEU A 153 2.79 5.73 7.93
C LEU A 153 1.83 4.61 7.51
N CYS A 154 1.88 4.19 6.25
CA CYS A 154 0.84 3.34 5.64
C CYS A 154 1.24 1.88 5.45
N HIS A 155 2.54 1.57 5.41
CA HIS A 155 3.06 0.24 5.07
C HIS A 155 4.08 -0.30 6.09
N GLY A 156 4.22 0.33 7.26
CA GLY A 156 5.06 -0.15 8.36
C GLY A 156 6.52 -0.36 7.98
N GLY A 157 7.09 0.54 7.17
CA GLY A 157 8.53 0.52 6.83
C GLY A 157 8.92 -0.47 5.73
N ARG A 158 7.97 -1.06 5.00
CA ARG A 158 8.27 -1.98 3.88
C ARG A 158 8.57 -1.20 2.59
N TYR A 159 9.78 -0.67 2.51
CA TYR A 159 10.22 0.13 1.36
C TYR A 159 10.39 -0.72 0.10
N ARG A 160 10.11 -0.12 -1.07
CA ARG A 160 10.28 -0.76 -2.41
C ARG A 160 11.34 -0.06 -3.26
N VAL A 161 12.10 0.85 -2.64
CA VAL A 161 13.15 1.65 -3.26
C VAL A 161 14.38 1.65 -2.35
N ASP A 162 15.57 1.80 -2.94
CA ASP A 162 16.80 1.99 -2.18
C ASP A 162 16.90 3.45 -1.69
N LEU A 163 16.37 3.70 -0.50
CA LEU A 163 16.37 5.03 0.11
C LEU A 163 17.79 5.55 0.36
N THR A 164 18.76 4.67 0.63
CA THR A 164 20.13 5.10 0.91
C THR A 164 20.75 5.66 -0.36
N ARG A 165 20.66 4.94 -1.48
CA ARG A 165 21.11 5.42 -2.80
C ARG A 165 20.38 6.70 -3.22
N ALA A 166 19.06 6.74 -3.07
CA ALA A 166 18.27 7.89 -3.49
C ALA A 166 18.66 9.17 -2.72
N THR A 167 18.89 9.06 -1.41
CA THR A 167 19.15 10.21 -0.52
C THR A 167 20.62 10.60 -0.41
N GLN A 168 21.57 9.72 -0.75
CA GLN A 168 23.00 10.02 -0.64
C GLN A 168 23.41 11.14 -1.61
N ILE A 169 23.86 12.29 -1.09
CA ILE A 169 24.37 13.40 -1.90
C ILE A 169 25.88 13.20 -2.13
N PRO A 170 26.35 13.09 -3.38
CA PRO A 170 27.77 13.02 -3.71
C PRO A 170 28.58 14.20 -3.17
N ASP A 171 29.85 13.94 -2.83
CA ASP A 171 30.76 14.91 -2.20
C ASP A 171 31.34 15.95 -3.17
N TYR A 172 31.25 15.70 -4.49
CA TYR A 172 31.65 16.68 -5.51
C TYR A 172 30.71 17.89 -5.61
N PHE A 173 29.52 17.83 -5.00
CA PHE A 173 28.64 19.00 -4.93
C PHE A 173 29.16 19.99 -3.89
N ASP A 174 29.24 21.25 -4.28
CA ASP A 174 29.60 22.30 -3.34
C ASP A 174 28.46 22.63 -2.36
N ALA A 175 28.74 23.43 -1.34
CA ALA A 175 27.76 23.73 -0.29
C ALA A 175 26.49 24.43 -0.81
N ALA A 176 26.61 25.22 -1.89
CA ALA A 176 25.45 25.88 -2.49
C ALA A 176 24.57 24.87 -3.23
N GLU A 177 25.18 23.94 -3.96
CA GLU A 177 24.49 22.84 -4.64
C GLU A 177 23.79 21.90 -3.66
N GLN A 178 24.47 21.50 -2.58
CA GLN A 178 23.87 20.68 -1.52
C GLN A 178 22.67 21.37 -0.87
N THR A 179 22.77 22.68 -0.61
CA THR A 179 21.66 23.47 -0.07
C THR A 179 20.47 23.50 -1.04
N ALA A 180 20.73 23.68 -2.33
CA ALA A 180 19.68 23.69 -3.35
C ALA A 180 18.96 22.33 -3.48
N ILE A 181 19.72 21.22 -3.38
CA ILE A 181 19.15 19.86 -3.34
C ILE A 181 18.21 19.71 -2.15
N GLU A 182 18.65 20.11 -0.96
CA GLU A 182 17.88 20.00 0.28
C GLU A 182 16.63 20.88 0.31
N GLU A 183 16.74 22.13 -0.16
CA GLU A 183 15.60 23.05 -0.27
C GLU A 183 14.53 22.50 -1.20
N ARG A 184 14.95 21.97 -2.36
CA ARG A 184 14.05 21.33 -3.32
C ARG A 184 13.33 20.13 -2.72
N ALA A 185 14.08 19.21 -2.09
CA ALA A 185 13.51 18.03 -1.45
C ALA A 185 12.50 18.39 -0.34
N THR A 186 12.84 19.39 0.49
CA THR A 186 11.97 19.87 1.58
C THR A 186 10.69 20.50 1.03
N THR A 187 10.80 21.29 -0.03
CA THR A 187 9.63 21.92 -0.69
C THR A 187 8.67 20.87 -1.23
N MET A 188 9.18 19.81 -1.88
CA MET A 188 8.35 18.72 -2.40
C MET A 188 7.61 17.97 -1.29
N LEU A 189 8.32 17.66 -0.19
CA LEU A 189 7.72 16.98 0.95
C LEU A 189 6.62 17.84 1.60
N GLY A 190 6.89 19.14 1.82
CA GLY A 190 5.93 20.06 2.42
C GLY A 190 4.66 20.32 1.59
N ALA A 191 4.75 20.14 0.27
CA ALA A 191 3.60 20.25 -0.64
C ALA A 191 2.75 18.96 -0.72
N THR A 192 3.20 17.86 -0.11
CA THR A 192 2.56 16.55 -0.26
C THR A 192 1.70 16.20 0.96
N GLU A 193 0.40 16.09 0.75
CA GLU A 193 -0.52 15.48 1.71
C GLU A 193 -0.41 13.94 1.68
N ILE A 194 -0.25 13.31 2.84
CA ILE A 194 -0.04 11.86 2.99
C ILE A 194 -1.31 11.23 3.56
N GLU A 195 -1.99 10.41 2.75
CA GLU A 195 -3.18 9.66 3.15
C GLU A 195 -3.06 8.19 2.74
N CYS A 196 -3.45 7.28 3.63
CA CYS A 196 -3.40 5.83 3.37
C CYS A 196 -4.62 5.35 2.57
N THR A 197 -4.70 5.77 1.30
CA THR A 197 -5.73 5.31 0.35
C THR A 197 -5.15 4.32 -0.67
N LEU A 198 -5.99 3.45 -1.21
CA LEU A 198 -5.56 2.47 -2.23
C LEU A 198 -4.98 3.16 -3.49
N SER A 199 -5.58 4.29 -3.93
CA SER A 199 -5.07 5.06 -5.07
C SER A 199 -3.65 5.59 -4.77
N ARG A 200 -3.44 6.14 -3.56
CA ARG A 200 -2.11 6.57 -3.11
C ARG A 200 -1.12 5.40 -3.02
N SER A 201 -1.53 4.24 -2.51
CA SER A 201 -0.66 3.06 -2.44
C SER A 201 -0.24 2.63 -3.85
N ASN A 202 -1.18 2.50 -4.78
CA ASN A 202 -0.88 2.12 -6.16
C ASN A 202 0.08 3.11 -6.83
N ARG A 203 -0.11 4.41 -6.58
CA ARG A 203 0.75 5.44 -7.13
C ARG A 203 2.14 5.44 -6.50
N LEU A 204 2.26 5.53 -5.17
CA LEU A 204 3.55 5.72 -4.50
C LEU A 204 4.35 4.43 -4.33
N MET A 205 3.69 3.30 -4.13
CA MET A 205 4.31 1.98 -4.01
C MET A 205 4.48 1.26 -5.35
N GLY A 206 3.78 1.71 -6.40
CA GLY A 206 3.90 1.17 -7.76
C GLY A 206 4.66 2.11 -8.66
N ALA A 207 3.93 2.88 -9.46
CA ALA A 207 4.48 3.75 -10.50
C ALA A 207 5.54 4.75 -9.99
N GLY A 208 5.35 5.31 -8.80
CA GLY A 208 6.30 6.22 -8.16
C GLY A 208 7.59 5.52 -7.70
N SER A 209 7.49 4.27 -7.25
CA SER A 209 8.68 3.46 -6.93
C SER A 209 9.45 3.09 -8.20
N ASP A 210 8.74 2.69 -9.27
CA ASP A 210 9.33 2.46 -10.60
C ASP A 210 10.01 3.71 -11.15
N GLN A 211 9.34 4.86 -11.06
CA GLN A 211 9.88 6.14 -11.50
C GLN A 211 11.14 6.51 -10.72
N LEU A 212 11.11 6.41 -9.38
CA LEU A 212 12.28 6.73 -8.55
C LEU A 212 13.46 5.81 -8.86
N ASN A 213 13.23 4.50 -9.01
CA ASN A 213 14.27 3.55 -9.41
C ASN A 213 14.86 3.91 -10.79
N ARG A 214 14.01 4.28 -11.76
CA ARG A 214 14.46 4.75 -13.08
C ARG A 214 15.26 6.04 -12.99
N SER A 215 14.82 7.00 -12.18
CA SER A 215 15.52 8.27 -11.98
C SER A 215 16.91 8.05 -11.40
N MET A 216 17.07 7.12 -10.45
CA MET A 216 18.38 6.76 -9.90
C MET A 216 19.31 6.19 -10.97
N ASP A 217 18.85 5.25 -11.80
CA ASP A 217 19.70 4.69 -12.86
C ASP A 217 20.05 5.74 -13.94
N LEU A 218 19.13 6.66 -14.24
CA LEU A 218 19.39 7.76 -15.18
C LEU A 218 20.39 8.76 -14.59
N TYR A 219 20.29 9.01 -13.29
CA TYR A 219 21.23 9.85 -12.55
C TYR A 219 22.64 9.28 -12.59
N ASP A 220 22.82 7.99 -12.31
CA ASP A 220 24.12 7.33 -12.35
C ASP A 220 24.77 7.43 -13.73
N ARG A 221 24.00 7.29 -14.81
CA ARG A 221 24.51 7.50 -16.18
C ARG A 221 24.95 8.95 -16.41
N LEU A 222 24.13 9.91 -15.97
CA LEU A 222 24.43 11.33 -16.11
C LEU A 222 25.68 11.73 -15.30
N GLU A 223 25.82 11.19 -14.11
CA GLU A 223 26.97 11.38 -13.21
C GLU A 223 28.24 10.79 -13.83
N ALA A 224 28.16 9.57 -14.38
CA ALA A 224 29.29 8.95 -15.07
C ALA A 224 29.78 9.79 -16.28
N GLU A 225 28.87 10.35 -17.08
CA GLU A 225 29.23 11.26 -18.17
C GLU A 225 29.90 12.55 -17.66
N TYR A 226 29.41 13.12 -16.55
CA TYR A 226 30.01 14.30 -15.93
C TYR A 226 31.43 14.02 -15.43
N LEU A 227 31.63 12.93 -14.70
CA LEU A 227 32.94 12.55 -14.16
C LEU A 227 33.93 12.22 -15.28
N ALA A 228 33.49 11.64 -16.40
CA ALA A 228 34.33 11.41 -17.57
C ALA A 228 34.78 12.71 -18.27
N LEU A 229 34.01 13.80 -18.14
CA LEU A 229 34.36 15.12 -18.70
C LEU A 229 35.19 15.98 -17.74
N ALA A 230 35.10 15.72 -16.43
CA ALA A 230 35.79 16.48 -15.40
C ALA A 230 37.23 16.00 -15.14
N ASN A 231 37.56 14.77 -15.55
CA ASN A 231 38.89 14.17 -15.50
C ASN A 231 39.65 14.39 -16.80
#